data_AF-A0A330M1Z0-F1
#
_entry.id   AF-A0A330M1Z0-F1
#
_cell.length_a   1.000
_cell.length_b   1.000
_cell.length_c   1.000
_cell.angle_alpha   90.00
_cell.angle_beta   90.00
_cell.angle_gamma   90.00
#
_symmetry.space_group_name_H-M   'P 1'
#
loop_
_entity.id
_entity.type
_entity.pdbx_description
1 polymer ?
#
loop_
_entity_poly.entity_id
_entity_poly.type
_entity_poly.pdbx_seq_one_letter_code
_entity_poly.pdbx_strand_id
1 'polypeptide(L)'
;MTTRVIQSLIIALSLFFLQATAAELSIPVAQVSESPVAVLSQKIEGVQRQQTILTEEIIGYNKKQHTLLSQQKKVTAAVLDAEKNRGKAQNQLDHQFKAILNDPSTDITATQSKYQQSWQSLQDRQMEKLLISQSLAEQIAIITSSKKRQTSLSHKLAQLKELKKGARVKRIEKELTFNDSVDVSHTVTCDLNMTLTECAEQGKILTMQKAVRVFKSKLISSLTESSLAKVHVDNVSFNIHVINSQTLKNEFKGSRNFVTQIQAEMRSHPSNIAACQLLELKDSYCVEPKSRSISITTDNNYTSSKKWLSVTIRSNVYDDRVIIDGVDYGSTPMNVMLPSGSHKFKISKKGYQTYQRYLTIDRDQTVWTELYELKRNDGWQTSAVTP
;
A
#
# COMPACT_ATOMS: atom_id res chain seq x y z
N MET A 1 77.23 -35.15 12.44
CA MET A 1 77.14 -33.68 12.48
C MET A 1 75.96 -33.30 13.37
N THR A 2 76.21 -32.40 14.31
CA THR A 2 75.46 -32.15 15.54
C THR A 2 74.11 -31.46 15.32
N THR A 3 73.02 -32.12 15.68
CA THR A 3 71.71 -31.51 15.95
C THR A 3 71.61 -31.20 17.45
N ARG A 4 71.58 -29.91 17.80
CA ARG A 4 71.35 -29.45 19.18
C ARG A 4 69.89 -29.01 19.35
N VAL A 5 69.28 -29.57 20.40
CA VAL A 5 67.98 -29.24 20.99
C VAL A 5 68.14 -28.07 21.96
N ILE A 6 67.23 -27.09 21.94
CA ILE A 6 67.02 -26.06 23.00
C ILE A 6 65.50 -25.79 23.04
N GLN A 7 64.76 -26.43 23.96
CA GLN A 7 64.26 -25.91 25.25
C GLN A 7 63.25 -24.74 25.16
N SER A 8 61.97 -25.13 25.22
CA SER A 8 60.88 -24.63 26.08
C SER A 8 60.95 -23.23 26.69
N LEU A 9 59.92 -22.41 26.40
CA LEU A 9 59.40 -21.38 27.30
C LEU A 9 57.85 -21.41 27.25
N ILE A 10 57.24 -21.94 28.31
CA ILE A 10 55.78 -21.93 28.53
C ILE A 10 55.48 -20.69 29.39
N ILE A 11 54.76 -19.72 28.82
CA ILE A 11 54.32 -18.52 29.54
C ILE A 11 53.00 -18.88 30.24
N ALA A 12 53.07 -18.99 31.56
CA ALA A 12 51.91 -19.07 32.43
C ALA A 12 51.24 -17.69 32.49
N LEU A 13 50.01 -17.58 31.97
CA LEU A 13 49.12 -16.45 32.25
C LEU A 13 48.10 -16.89 33.30
N SER A 14 48.18 -16.24 34.45
CA SER A 14 47.37 -16.45 35.64
C SER A 14 45.90 -16.09 35.43
N LEU A 15 45.02 -16.98 35.86
CA LEU A 15 43.58 -16.77 36.00
C LEU A 15 43.32 -15.85 37.20
N PHE A 16 43.03 -14.57 36.93
CA PHE A 16 42.36 -13.70 37.90
C PHE A 16 40.86 -13.99 37.86
N PHE A 17 40.36 -14.71 38.87
CA PHE A 17 38.94 -14.81 39.17
C PHE A 17 38.45 -13.47 39.75
N LEU A 18 37.74 -12.68 38.96
CA LEU A 18 36.77 -11.71 39.49
C LEU A 18 35.41 -12.38 39.58
N GLN A 19 34.94 -12.62 40.81
CA GLN A 19 33.55 -12.91 41.09
C GLN A 19 32.74 -11.63 40.86
N ALA A 20 32.11 -11.51 39.69
CA ALA A 20 31.00 -10.61 39.48
C ALA A 20 29.71 -11.38 39.84
N THR A 21 29.04 -10.93 40.89
CA THR A 21 27.71 -11.41 41.26
C THR A 21 26.75 -11.15 40.10
N ALA A 22 26.08 -12.21 39.65
CA ALA A 22 24.99 -12.12 38.70
C ALA A 22 23.81 -11.41 39.38
N ALA A 23 23.76 -10.09 39.27
CA ALA A 23 22.50 -9.38 39.37
C ALA A 23 21.68 -9.78 38.13
N GLU A 24 20.62 -10.56 38.36
CA GLU A 24 19.58 -10.82 37.38
C GLU A 24 18.97 -9.48 36.94
N LEU A 25 19.52 -8.90 35.86
CA LEU A 25 18.73 -8.07 34.96
C LEU A 25 17.78 -9.02 34.25
N SER A 26 16.68 -9.30 34.92
CA SER A 26 15.42 -9.71 34.30
C SER A 26 15.01 -8.57 33.35
N ILE A 27 15.57 -8.59 32.15
CA ILE A 27 15.01 -7.87 31.02
C ILE A 27 13.63 -8.49 30.82
N PRO A 28 12.52 -7.74 30.95
CA PRO A 28 11.26 -8.26 30.50
C PRO A 28 11.42 -8.47 28.99
N VAL A 29 11.49 -9.73 28.58
CA VAL A 29 11.29 -10.09 27.18
C VAL A 29 9.82 -9.76 26.90
N ALA A 30 9.56 -8.50 26.56
CA ALA A 30 8.38 -8.14 25.82
C ALA A 30 8.52 -8.83 24.46
N GLN A 31 8.05 -10.07 24.37
CA GLN A 31 7.68 -10.65 23.08
C GLN A 31 6.48 -9.85 22.59
N VAL A 32 6.76 -8.66 22.04
CA VAL A 32 5.83 -8.00 21.13
C VAL A 32 5.70 -8.97 19.97
N SER A 33 4.57 -9.64 19.87
CA SER A 33 4.17 -10.33 18.65
C SER A 33 3.94 -9.25 17.58
N GLU A 34 5.05 -8.76 17.01
CA GLU A 34 4.99 -7.68 16.03
C GLU A 34 4.12 -8.11 14.86
N SER A 35 3.13 -7.29 14.52
CA SER A 35 2.28 -7.52 13.36
C SER A 35 3.16 -7.71 12.10
N PRO A 36 2.88 -8.70 11.23
CA PRO A 36 3.63 -8.90 9.99
C PRO A 36 3.76 -7.62 9.15
N VAL A 37 2.76 -6.74 9.20
CA VAL A 37 2.78 -5.43 8.51
C VAL A 37 3.84 -4.49 9.10
N ALA A 38 4.03 -4.49 10.42
CA ALA A 38 5.04 -3.66 11.11
C ALA A 38 6.46 -4.13 10.74
N VAL A 39 6.72 -5.45 10.84
CA VAL A 39 8.00 -6.05 10.45
C VAL A 39 8.36 -5.73 8.99
N LEU A 40 7.39 -5.87 8.08
CA LEU A 40 7.59 -5.53 6.66
C LEU A 40 7.83 -4.03 6.44
N SER A 41 7.18 -3.16 7.22
CA SER A 41 7.39 -1.71 7.15
C SER A 41 8.80 -1.33 7.58
N GLN A 42 9.30 -1.88 8.68
CA GLN A 42 10.66 -1.65 9.14
C GLN A 42 11.71 -2.16 8.13
N LYS A 43 11.48 -3.34 7.53
CA LYS A 43 12.34 -3.86 6.46
C LYS A 43 12.36 -2.96 5.23
N ILE A 44 11.20 -2.44 4.82
CA ILE A 44 11.06 -1.49 3.71
C ILE A 44 11.86 -0.22 3.99
N GLU A 45 11.70 0.37 5.18
CA GLU A 45 12.44 1.58 5.57
C GLU A 45 13.95 1.36 5.62
N GLY A 46 14.39 0.19 6.10
CA GLY A 46 15.81 -0.19 6.09
C GLY A 46 16.37 -0.26 4.67
N VAL A 47 15.66 -0.91 3.74
CA VAL A 47 16.07 -1.02 2.33
C VAL A 47 16.02 0.35 1.64
N GLN A 48 15.01 1.18 1.93
CA GLN A 48 14.93 2.54 1.39
C GLN A 48 16.10 3.41 1.84
N ARG A 49 16.49 3.33 3.13
CA ARG A 49 17.70 4.01 3.63
C ARG A 49 18.95 3.56 2.91
N GLN A 50 19.14 2.25 2.72
CA GLN A 50 20.26 1.71 1.93
C GLN A 50 20.26 2.23 0.48
N GLN A 51 19.07 2.35 -0.13
CA GLN A 51 18.92 2.87 -1.49
C GLN A 51 19.28 4.35 -1.59
N THR A 52 18.89 5.17 -0.62
CA THR A 52 19.24 6.59 -0.56
C THR A 52 20.74 6.79 -0.43
N ILE A 53 21.38 6.07 0.51
CA ILE A 53 22.84 6.15 0.71
C ILE A 53 23.58 5.76 -0.57
N LEU A 54 23.22 4.63 -1.18
CA LEU A 54 23.86 4.17 -2.42
C LEU A 54 23.65 5.13 -3.59
N THR A 55 22.51 5.82 -3.64
CA THR A 55 22.23 6.83 -4.68
C THR A 55 23.17 8.03 -4.52
N GLU A 56 23.40 8.49 -3.28
CA GLU A 56 24.34 9.57 -2.99
C GLU A 56 25.79 9.18 -3.30
N GLU A 57 26.20 7.95 -2.96
CA GLU A 57 27.51 7.41 -3.33
C GLU A 57 27.71 7.41 -4.86
N ILE A 58 26.70 6.97 -5.62
CA ILE A 58 26.73 6.97 -7.09
C ILE A 58 26.91 8.39 -7.64
N ILE A 59 26.26 9.41 -7.05
CA ILE A 59 26.46 10.82 -7.44
C ILE A 59 27.93 11.22 -7.23
N GLY A 60 28.51 10.90 -6.08
CA GLY A 60 29.92 11.14 -5.79
C GLY A 60 30.87 10.44 -6.79
N TYR A 61 30.58 9.18 -7.13
CA TYR A 61 31.34 8.43 -8.11
C TYR A 61 31.26 9.03 -9.53
N ASN A 62 30.07 9.45 -9.96
CA ASN A 62 29.89 10.12 -11.25
C ASN A 62 30.66 11.44 -11.29
N LYS A 63 30.66 12.22 -10.21
CA LYS A 63 31.45 13.46 -10.11
C LYS A 63 32.95 13.18 -10.28
N LYS A 64 33.48 12.15 -9.60
CA LYS A 64 34.88 11.73 -9.75
C LYS A 64 35.19 11.25 -11.17
N GLN A 65 34.28 10.49 -11.80
CA GLN A 65 34.41 10.08 -13.19
C GLN A 65 34.50 11.28 -14.14
N HIS A 66 33.65 12.30 -13.96
CA HIS A 66 33.70 13.52 -14.76
C HIS A 66 35.04 14.26 -14.62
N THR A 67 35.60 14.33 -13.41
CA THR A 67 36.93 14.91 -13.18
C THR A 67 38.03 14.12 -13.91
N LEU A 68 38.01 12.79 -13.82
CA LEU A 68 38.99 11.92 -14.51
C LEU A 68 38.89 12.06 -16.03
N LEU A 69 37.69 12.16 -16.60
CA LEU A 69 37.49 12.41 -18.03
C LEU A 69 38.07 13.76 -18.48
N SER A 70 37.92 14.79 -17.64
CA SER A 70 38.53 16.11 -17.90
C SER A 70 40.06 16.04 -17.89
N GLN A 71 40.65 15.36 -16.89
CA GLN A 71 42.09 15.13 -16.82
C GLN A 71 42.61 14.30 -18.00
N GLN A 72 41.87 13.26 -18.42
CA GLN A 72 42.20 12.44 -19.57
C GLN A 72 42.30 13.27 -20.86
N LYS A 73 41.36 14.21 -21.07
CA LYS A 73 41.41 15.13 -22.21
C LYS A 73 42.64 16.03 -22.15
N LYS A 74 42.95 16.61 -20.98
CA LYS A 74 44.12 17.48 -20.78
C LYS A 74 45.44 16.75 -21.03
N VAL A 75 45.63 15.57 -20.43
CA VAL A 75 46.86 14.79 -20.60
C VAL A 75 47.02 14.29 -22.05
N THR A 76 45.91 13.97 -22.72
CA THR A 76 45.97 13.56 -24.14
C THR A 76 46.46 14.70 -25.03
N ALA A 77 46.01 15.93 -24.80
CA ALA A 77 46.56 17.11 -25.48
C ALA A 77 48.03 17.34 -25.14
N ALA A 78 48.41 17.22 -23.86
CA ALA A 78 49.80 17.39 -23.42
C ALA A 78 50.76 16.34 -24.02
N VAL A 79 50.30 15.10 -24.22
CA VAL A 79 51.07 14.06 -24.93
C VAL A 79 51.32 14.47 -26.37
N LEU A 80 50.29 14.93 -27.09
CA LEU A 80 50.44 15.40 -28.48
C LEU A 80 51.43 16.57 -28.59
N ASP A 81 51.37 17.52 -27.66
CA ASP A 81 52.31 18.64 -27.61
C ASP A 81 53.74 18.18 -27.29
N ALA A 82 53.91 17.24 -26.36
CA ALA A 82 55.21 16.65 -26.04
C ALA A 82 55.80 15.87 -27.22
N GLU A 83 54.98 15.12 -27.96
CA GLU A 83 55.39 14.43 -29.19
C GLU A 83 55.88 15.42 -30.24
N LYS A 84 55.14 16.53 -30.45
CA LYS A 84 55.54 17.60 -31.37
C LYS A 84 56.86 18.25 -30.96
N ASN A 85 57.04 18.54 -29.66
CA ASN A 85 58.26 19.16 -29.14
C ASN A 85 59.47 18.23 -29.26
N ARG A 86 59.30 16.94 -28.95
CA ARG A 86 60.32 15.91 -29.16
C ARG A 86 60.69 15.80 -30.64
N GLY A 87 59.72 15.83 -31.56
CA GLY A 87 59.98 15.85 -33.00
C GLY A 87 60.81 17.06 -33.45
N LYS A 88 60.52 18.26 -32.92
CA LYS A 88 61.34 19.45 -33.18
C LYS A 88 62.77 19.31 -32.63
N ALA A 89 62.92 18.81 -31.41
CA ALA A 89 64.23 18.60 -30.80
C ALA A 89 65.04 17.55 -31.57
N GLN A 90 64.40 16.49 -32.07
CA GLN A 90 65.01 15.48 -32.94
C GLN A 90 65.54 16.11 -34.24
N ASN A 91 64.70 16.89 -34.95
CA ASN A 91 65.14 17.55 -36.18
C ASN A 91 66.32 18.50 -35.95
N GLN A 92 66.34 19.21 -34.82
CA GLN A 92 67.45 20.09 -34.44
C GLN A 92 68.74 19.31 -34.16
N LEU A 93 68.62 18.18 -33.44
CA LEU A 93 69.75 17.30 -33.16
C LEU A 93 70.31 16.70 -34.46
N ASP A 94 69.45 16.18 -35.34
CA ASP A 94 69.84 15.62 -36.64
C ASP A 94 70.56 16.66 -37.52
N HIS A 95 70.11 17.91 -37.49
CA HIS A 95 70.75 19.01 -38.22
C HIS A 95 72.17 19.29 -37.68
N GLN A 96 72.34 19.40 -36.36
CA GLN A 96 73.67 19.61 -35.78
C GLN A 96 74.59 18.41 -35.96
N PHE A 97 74.07 17.18 -35.92
CA PHE A 97 74.85 15.98 -36.18
C PHE A 97 75.41 15.95 -37.61
N LYS A 98 74.65 16.44 -38.59
CA LYS A 98 75.15 16.64 -39.97
C LYS A 98 76.24 17.71 -40.07
N ALA A 99 76.18 18.75 -39.25
CA ALA A 99 77.21 19.79 -39.22
C ALA A 99 78.56 19.25 -38.71
N ILE A 100 78.55 18.32 -37.74
CA ILE A 100 79.77 17.65 -37.26
C ILE A 100 80.54 16.95 -38.38
N LEU A 101 79.85 16.40 -39.39
CA LEU A 101 80.50 15.74 -40.52
C LEU A 101 81.44 16.68 -41.29
N ASN A 102 81.16 17.99 -41.26
CA ASN A 102 81.96 19.02 -41.92
C ASN A 102 82.89 19.76 -40.94
N ASP A 103 82.54 19.82 -39.65
CA ASP A 103 83.36 20.42 -38.58
C ASP A 103 83.35 19.54 -37.31
N PRO A 104 84.40 18.72 -37.09
CA PRO A 104 84.50 17.84 -35.94
C PRO A 104 84.53 18.54 -34.57
N SER A 105 84.73 19.87 -34.52
CA SER A 105 84.83 20.64 -33.28
C SER A 105 83.49 21.21 -32.78
N THR A 106 82.39 21.01 -33.53
CA THR A 106 81.06 21.53 -33.16
C THR A 106 80.50 20.85 -31.89
N ASP A 107 80.16 21.65 -30.87
CA ASP A 107 79.52 21.17 -29.63
C ASP A 107 78.01 20.93 -29.81
N ILE A 108 77.57 19.70 -29.54
CA ILE A 108 76.16 19.26 -29.62
C ILE A 108 75.54 18.87 -28.28
N THR A 109 76.28 19.03 -27.16
CA THR A 109 75.82 18.61 -25.83
C THR A 109 74.50 19.28 -25.44
N ALA A 110 74.33 20.55 -25.80
CA ALA A 110 73.10 21.31 -25.54
C ALA A 110 71.88 20.75 -26.30
N THR A 111 72.04 20.39 -27.59
CA THR A 111 70.94 19.83 -28.40
C THR A 111 70.64 18.39 -28.03
N GLN A 112 71.67 17.60 -27.68
CA GLN A 112 71.52 16.25 -27.13
C GLN A 112 70.72 16.27 -25.82
N SER A 113 71.10 17.14 -24.88
CA SER A 113 70.39 17.32 -23.61
C SER A 113 68.94 17.76 -23.82
N LYS A 114 68.69 18.69 -24.76
CA LYS A 114 67.33 19.13 -25.11
C LYS A 114 66.48 17.98 -25.67
N TYR A 115 67.05 17.14 -26.52
CA TYR A 115 66.35 15.94 -27.01
C TYR A 115 66.03 14.99 -25.87
N GLN A 116 67.00 14.66 -25.00
CA GLN A 116 66.81 13.80 -23.83
C GLN A 116 65.70 14.32 -22.90
N GLN A 117 65.70 15.62 -22.60
CA GLN A 117 64.63 16.26 -21.80
C GLN A 117 63.26 16.16 -22.47
N SER A 118 63.18 16.39 -23.78
CA SER A 118 61.92 16.27 -24.54
C SER A 118 61.41 14.83 -24.60
N TRP A 119 62.31 13.85 -24.64
CA TRP A 119 61.99 12.42 -24.59
C TRP A 119 61.46 12.03 -23.20
N GLN A 120 62.15 12.43 -22.14
CA GLN A 120 61.71 12.19 -20.76
C GLN A 120 60.33 12.81 -20.52
N SER A 121 60.13 14.06 -20.96
CA SER A 121 58.83 14.72 -20.85
C SER A 121 57.71 13.96 -21.56
N LEU A 122 57.96 13.40 -22.75
CA LEU A 122 56.97 12.56 -23.43
C LEU A 122 56.66 11.29 -22.63
N GLN A 123 57.69 10.60 -22.14
CA GLN A 123 57.49 9.39 -21.34
C GLN A 123 56.68 9.67 -20.08
N ASP A 124 56.99 10.75 -19.35
CA ASP A 124 56.27 11.14 -18.15
C ASP A 124 54.78 11.41 -18.45
N ARG A 125 54.48 12.09 -19.56
CA ARG A 125 53.08 12.36 -20.00
C ARG A 125 52.37 11.09 -20.45
N GLN A 126 53.06 10.15 -21.09
CA GLN A 126 52.49 8.85 -21.46
C GLN A 126 52.17 8.01 -20.21
N MET A 127 53.03 8.03 -19.20
CA MET A 127 52.78 7.39 -17.92
C MET A 127 51.60 8.03 -17.18
N GLU A 128 51.52 9.38 -17.15
CA GLU A 128 50.39 10.11 -16.58
C GLU A 128 49.07 9.71 -17.27
N LYS A 129 49.06 9.63 -18.61
CA LYS A 129 47.89 9.17 -19.38
C LYS A 129 47.48 7.74 -19.01
N LEU A 130 48.45 6.84 -18.84
CA LEU A 130 48.18 5.45 -18.44
C LEU A 130 47.54 5.39 -17.06
N LEU A 131 48.10 6.09 -16.07
CA LEU A 131 47.57 6.14 -14.70
C LEU A 131 46.14 6.69 -14.63
N ILE A 132 45.85 7.75 -15.39
CA ILE A 132 44.49 8.31 -15.49
C ILE A 132 43.54 7.30 -16.16
N SER A 133 43.99 6.59 -17.21
CA SER A 133 43.17 5.58 -17.89
C SER A 133 42.81 4.41 -16.96
N GLN A 134 43.77 3.96 -16.14
CA GLN A 134 43.55 2.93 -15.13
C GLN A 134 42.54 3.42 -14.07
N SER A 135 42.76 4.62 -13.52
CA SER A 135 41.86 5.22 -12.52
C SER A 135 40.44 5.37 -13.06
N LEU A 136 40.28 5.70 -14.35
CA LEU A 136 38.98 5.79 -15.01
C LEU A 136 38.31 4.42 -15.14
N ALA A 137 39.07 3.38 -15.53
CA ALA A 137 38.55 2.01 -15.62
C ALA A 137 38.08 1.48 -14.25
N GLU A 138 38.88 1.70 -13.21
CA GLU A 138 38.51 1.37 -11.82
C GLU A 138 37.23 2.10 -11.38
N GLN A 139 37.13 3.41 -11.68
CA GLN A 139 35.96 4.21 -11.34
C GLN A 139 34.70 3.73 -12.07
N ILE A 140 34.82 3.34 -13.35
CA ILE A 140 33.72 2.76 -14.13
C ILE A 140 33.27 1.42 -13.55
N ALA A 141 34.20 0.57 -13.12
CA ALA A 141 33.89 -0.70 -12.49
C ALA A 141 33.11 -0.51 -11.17
N ILE A 142 33.50 0.46 -10.35
CA ILE A 142 32.78 0.84 -9.12
C ILE A 142 31.36 1.32 -9.43
N ILE A 143 31.18 2.24 -10.40
CA ILE A 143 29.85 2.72 -10.77
C ILE A 143 28.97 1.57 -11.27
N THR A 144 29.54 0.66 -12.05
CA THR A 144 28.82 -0.49 -12.61
C THR A 144 28.36 -1.46 -11.51
N SER A 145 29.23 -1.79 -10.55
CA SER A 145 28.88 -2.66 -9.43
C SER A 145 27.85 -2.02 -8.50
N SER A 146 27.98 -0.71 -8.22
CA SER A 146 27.01 0.06 -7.42
C SER A 146 25.64 0.15 -8.09
N LYS A 147 25.56 0.34 -9.41
CA LYS A 147 24.30 0.31 -10.17
C LYS A 147 23.62 -1.07 -10.15
N LYS A 148 24.40 -2.16 -10.23
CA LYS A 148 23.87 -3.52 -10.06
C LYS A 148 23.27 -3.71 -8.67
N ARG A 149 23.97 -3.23 -7.62
CA ARG A 149 23.45 -3.26 -6.24
C ARG A 149 22.18 -2.43 -6.09
N GLN A 150 22.11 -1.25 -6.71
CA GLN A 150 20.92 -0.38 -6.70
C GLN A 150 19.71 -1.11 -7.30
N THR A 151 19.91 -1.81 -8.42
CA THR A 151 18.87 -2.61 -9.09
C THR A 151 18.40 -3.77 -8.22
N SER A 152 19.32 -4.48 -7.56
CA SER A 152 18.98 -5.55 -6.61
C SER A 152 18.16 -5.03 -5.43
N LEU A 153 18.55 -3.90 -4.84
CA LEU A 153 17.79 -3.24 -3.77
C LEU A 153 16.40 -2.80 -4.24
N SER A 154 16.27 -2.27 -5.47
CA SER A 154 14.96 -1.89 -6.01
C SER A 154 14.02 -3.09 -6.21
N HIS A 155 14.54 -4.23 -6.69
CA HIS A 155 13.77 -5.46 -6.79
C HIS A 155 13.33 -5.97 -5.42
N LYS A 156 14.23 -5.98 -4.44
CA LYS A 156 13.92 -6.36 -3.06
C LYS A 156 12.87 -5.45 -2.43
N LEU A 157 12.97 -4.14 -2.66
CA LEU A 157 11.99 -3.17 -2.20
C LEU A 157 10.60 -3.41 -2.82
N ALA A 158 10.55 -3.67 -4.13
CA ALA A 158 9.31 -3.99 -4.83
C ALA A 158 8.66 -5.27 -4.25
N GLN A 159 9.46 -6.33 -4.06
CA GLN A 159 8.99 -7.58 -3.46
C GLN A 159 8.44 -7.36 -2.03
N LEU A 160 9.15 -6.60 -1.18
CA LEU A 160 8.70 -6.30 0.17
C LEU A 160 7.39 -5.49 0.18
N LYS A 161 7.24 -4.53 -0.75
CA LYS A 161 5.99 -3.77 -0.90
C LYS A 161 4.83 -4.68 -1.32
N GLU A 162 5.04 -5.62 -2.22
CA GLU A 162 4.03 -6.61 -2.60
C GLU A 162 3.65 -7.51 -1.43
N LEU A 163 4.63 -8.02 -0.68
CA LEU A 163 4.37 -8.80 0.54
C LEU A 163 3.60 -7.99 1.59
N LYS A 164 3.91 -6.69 1.74
CA LYS A 164 3.20 -5.81 2.68
C LYS A 164 1.73 -5.65 2.29
N LYS A 165 1.39 -5.56 1.00
CA LYS A 165 -0.01 -5.52 0.55
C LYS A 165 -0.76 -6.79 0.98
N GLY A 166 -0.19 -7.97 0.73
CA GLY A 166 -0.80 -9.24 1.17
C GLY A 166 -0.94 -9.34 2.70
N ALA A 167 0.05 -8.88 3.45
CA ALA A 167 -0.03 -8.85 4.92
C ALA A 167 -1.10 -7.88 5.44
N ARG A 168 -1.30 -6.72 4.78
CA ARG A 168 -2.38 -5.79 5.10
C ARG A 168 -3.75 -6.42 4.87
N VAL A 169 -3.96 -7.08 3.73
CA VAL A 169 -5.21 -7.80 3.41
C VAL A 169 -5.53 -8.82 4.50
N LYS A 170 -4.61 -9.75 4.79
CA LYS A 170 -4.83 -10.80 5.80
C LYS A 170 -5.15 -10.25 7.19
N ARG A 171 -4.52 -9.12 7.55
CA ARG A 171 -4.81 -8.43 8.81
C ARG A 171 -6.25 -7.90 8.81
N ILE A 172 -6.65 -7.17 7.77
CA ILE A 172 -8.01 -6.62 7.68
C ILE A 172 -9.06 -7.73 7.60
N GLU A 173 -8.81 -8.83 6.87
CA GLU A 173 -9.73 -9.99 6.86
C GLU A 173 -9.98 -10.56 8.25
N LYS A 174 -8.93 -10.67 9.08
CA LYS A 174 -9.05 -11.10 10.47
C LYS A 174 -9.82 -10.10 11.32
N GLU A 175 -9.52 -8.81 11.17
CA GLU A 175 -10.20 -7.72 11.91
C GLU A 175 -11.67 -7.57 11.51
N LEU A 176 -12.02 -7.87 10.25
CA LEU A 176 -13.39 -7.84 9.76
C LEU A 176 -14.24 -9.02 10.25
N THR A 177 -13.63 -10.06 10.84
CA THR A 177 -14.36 -11.12 11.54
C THR A 177 -14.60 -10.64 12.99
N PHE A 178 -15.62 -9.80 13.15
CA PHE A 178 -15.86 -9.02 14.35
C PHE A 178 -17.17 -9.43 15.00
N ASN A 179 -17.13 -9.61 16.32
CA ASN A 179 -18.29 -9.97 17.13
C ASN A 179 -18.38 -8.99 18.29
N ASP A 180 -19.58 -8.44 18.52
CA ASP A 180 -19.77 -7.43 19.56
C ASP A 180 -21.25 -7.26 19.89
N SER A 181 -21.53 -6.67 21.05
CA SER A 181 -22.87 -6.27 21.45
C SER A 181 -23.06 -4.75 21.32
N VAL A 182 -24.27 -4.35 20.94
CA VAL A 182 -24.66 -2.94 20.90
C VAL A 182 -26.00 -2.74 21.58
N ASP A 183 -26.08 -1.66 22.34
CA ASP A 183 -27.29 -1.20 23.02
C ASP A 183 -27.76 0.10 22.36
N VAL A 184 -28.95 0.07 21.77
CA VAL A 184 -29.51 1.22 21.06
C VAL A 184 -30.94 1.48 21.48
N SER A 185 -31.30 2.77 21.51
CA SER A 185 -32.67 3.24 21.70
C SER A 185 -33.07 4.11 20.52
N HIS A 186 -34.29 3.94 20.03
CA HIS A 186 -34.88 4.75 18.97
C HIS A 186 -36.33 5.11 19.32
N THR A 187 -36.76 6.28 18.88
CA THR A 187 -38.12 6.79 19.08
C THR A 187 -38.75 7.00 17.72
N VAL A 188 -39.90 6.39 17.51
CA VAL A 188 -40.71 6.54 16.30
C VAL A 188 -41.96 7.32 16.64
N THR A 189 -42.38 8.22 15.77
CA THR A 189 -43.68 8.90 15.89
C THR A 189 -44.72 8.13 15.07
N CYS A 190 -45.75 7.61 15.73
CA CYS A 190 -46.82 6.85 15.07
C CYS A 190 -47.71 7.76 14.22
N ASP A 191 -48.09 7.26 13.04
CA ASP A 191 -49.12 7.90 12.21
C ASP A 191 -50.50 7.79 12.86
N LEU A 192 -51.39 8.74 12.58
CA LEU A 192 -52.75 8.73 13.12
C LEU A 192 -53.60 7.59 12.54
N ASN A 193 -53.21 7.07 11.36
CA ASN A 193 -53.95 6.06 10.62
C ASN A 193 -53.38 4.64 10.79
N MET A 194 -52.33 4.45 11.59
CA MET A 194 -51.75 3.12 11.88
C MET A 194 -52.22 2.58 13.22
N THR A 195 -52.22 1.27 13.36
CA THR A 195 -52.47 0.60 14.64
C THR A 195 -51.26 0.72 15.58
N LEU A 196 -51.49 0.60 16.89
CA LEU A 196 -50.41 0.61 17.89
C LEU A 196 -49.44 -0.55 17.68
N THR A 197 -49.94 -1.71 17.23
CA THR A 197 -49.11 -2.89 16.91
C THR A 197 -48.20 -2.63 15.71
N GLU A 198 -48.72 -2.04 14.64
CA GLU A 198 -47.91 -1.65 13.48
C GLU A 198 -46.83 -0.63 13.88
N CYS A 199 -47.19 0.35 14.73
CA CYS A 199 -46.21 1.31 15.23
C CYS A 199 -45.12 0.64 16.09
N ALA A 200 -45.49 -0.32 16.94
CA ALA A 200 -44.54 -1.04 17.77
C ALA A 200 -43.57 -1.91 16.94
N GLU A 201 -44.08 -2.62 15.93
CA GLU A 201 -43.26 -3.41 15.01
C GLU A 201 -42.33 -2.51 14.17
N GLN A 202 -42.82 -1.37 13.70
CA GLN A 202 -41.97 -0.36 13.04
C GLN A 202 -40.86 0.13 13.98
N GLY A 203 -41.18 0.43 15.24
CA GLY A 203 -40.22 0.81 16.28
C GLY A 203 -39.12 -0.23 16.45
N LYS A 204 -39.48 -1.51 16.53
CA LYS A 204 -38.54 -2.63 16.63
C LYS A 204 -37.64 -2.75 15.40
N ILE A 205 -38.20 -2.68 14.19
CA ILE A 205 -37.44 -2.79 12.94
C ILE A 205 -36.43 -1.64 12.82
N LEU A 206 -36.87 -0.40 13.01
CA LEU A 206 -36.00 0.78 12.91
C LEU A 206 -34.93 0.81 14.00
N THR A 207 -35.26 0.35 15.21
CA THR A 207 -34.27 0.21 16.30
C THR A 207 -33.21 -0.84 15.96
N MET A 208 -33.60 -1.98 15.40
CA MET A 208 -32.65 -3.01 14.97
C MET A 208 -31.76 -2.51 13.82
N GLN A 209 -32.29 -1.76 12.86
CA GLN A 209 -31.47 -1.12 11.84
C GLN A 209 -30.47 -0.13 12.41
N LYS A 210 -30.88 0.66 13.42
CA LYS A 210 -29.96 1.52 14.16
C LYS A 210 -28.86 0.68 14.85
N ALA A 211 -29.21 -0.47 15.42
CA ALA A 211 -28.24 -1.40 16.02
C ALA A 211 -27.21 -1.85 14.99
N VAL A 212 -27.64 -2.35 13.83
CA VAL A 212 -26.75 -2.80 12.74
C VAL A 212 -25.86 -1.65 12.24
N ARG A 213 -26.38 -0.42 12.12
CA ARG A 213 -25.58 0.75 11.72
C ARG A 213 -24.52 1.12 12.75
N VAL A 214 -24.87 1.11 14.04
CA VAL A 214 -23.92 1.36 15.14
C VAL A 214 -22.85 0.27 15.16
N PHE A 215 -23.23 -1.00 15.02
CA PHE A 215 -22.30 -2.12 14.92
C PHE A 215 -21.35 -1.97 13.73
N LYS A 216 -21.87 -1.66 12.52
CA LYS A 216 -21.05 -1.38 11.33
C LYS A 216 -20.07 -0.24 11.60
N SER A 217 -20.52 0.85 12.23
CA SER A 217 -19.62 1.96 12.59
C SER A 217 -18.53 1.54 13.57
N LYS A 218 -18.87 0.72 14.58
CA LYS A 218 -17.92 0.21 15.59
C LYS A 218 -16.86 -0.69 14.92
N LEU A 219 -17.30 -1.64 14.11
CA LEU A 219 -16.46 -2.49 13.27
C LEU A 219 -15.45 -1.69 12.45
N ILE A 220 -15.91 -0.67 11.72
CA ILE A 220 -15.02 0.13 10.86
C ILE A 220 -14.05 0.96 11.68
N SER A 221 -14.49 1.49 12.82
CA SER A 221 -13.64 2.26 13.71
C SER A 221 -12.58 1.41 14.42
N SER A 222 -12.82 0.11 14.62
CA SER A 222 -11.85 -0.79 15.24
C SER A 222 -10.76 -1.30 14.29
N LEU A 223 -10.90 -1.08 12.97
CA LEU A 223 -9.89 -1.50 12.01
C LEU A 223 -8.59 -0.71 12.19
N THR A 224 -7.46 -1.39 12.04
CA THR A 224 -6.12 -0.78 12.10
C THR A 224 -5.90 0.28 11.00
N GLU A 225 -6.63 0.18 9.90
CA GLU A 225 -6.62 1.14 8.78
C GLU A 225 -7.97 1.83 8.61
N SER A 226 -8.64 2.15 9.72
CA SER A 226 -9.99 2.73 9.75
C SER A 226 -10.15 4.01 8.93
N SER A 227 -9.11 4.86 8.85
CA SER A 227 -9.14 6.09 8.04
C SER A 227 -9.35 5.80 6.55
N LEU A 228 -8.63 4.80 6.01
CA LEU A 228 -8.78 4.36 4.61
C LEU A 228 -10.08 3.58 4.42
N ALA A 229 -10.39 2.67 5.33
CA ALA A 229 -11.60 1.86 5.27
C ALA A 229 -12.89 2.70 5.22
N LYS A 230 -12.95 3.82 5.97
CA LYS A 230 -14.09 4.75 5.96
C LYS A 230 -14.36 5.37 4.59
N VAL A 231 -13.35 5.54 3.74
CA VAL A 231 -13.49 6.10 2.40
C VAL A 231 -14.20 5.12 1.46
N HIS A 232 -14.01 3.82 1.65
CA HIS A 232 -14.49 2.78 0.73
C HIS A 232 -15.60 1.90 1.30
N VAL A 233 -16.13 2.23 2.49
CA VAL A 233 -17.08 1.40 3.25
C VAL A 233 -18.44 1.19 2.58
N ASP A 234 -18.86 2.11 1.72
CA ASP A 234 -20.21 2.09 1.11
C ASP A 234 -20.38 0.98 0.08
N ASN A 235 -19.28 0.56 -0.54
CA ASN A 235 -19.27 -0.47 -1.58
C ASN A 235 -18.90 -1.86 -1.03
N VAL A 236 -18.83 -2.01 0.30
CA VAL A 236 -18.37 -3.24 0.96
C VAL A 236 -19.52 -3.93 1.68
N SER A 237 -19.69 -5.22 1.36
CA SER A 237 -20.65 -6.12 2.00
C SER A 237 -20.06 -6.75 3.26
N PHE A 238 -20.56 -6.34 4.43
CA PHE A 238 -20.13 -6.88 5.73
C PHE A 238 -20.94 -8.09 6.20
N ASN A 239 -22.11 -8.36 5.60
CA ASN A 239 -23.05 -9.42 5.98
C ASN A 239 -23.16 -9.58 7.50
N ILE A 240 -23.90 -8.70 8.16
CA ILE A 240 -23.96 -8.67 9.62
C ILE A 240 -25.07 -9.62 10.08
N HIS A 241 -24.72 -10.63 10.85
CA HIS A 241 -25.67 -11.58 11.42
C HIS A 241 -26.01 -11.18 12.85
N VAL A 242 -27.30 -11.09 13.18
CA VAL A 242 -27.75 -10.94 14.57
C VAL A 242 -27.78 -12.32 15.20
N ILE A 243 -26.91 -12.54 16.18
CA ILE A 243 -26.81 -13.80 16.94
C ILE A 243 -27.93 -13.84 17.98
N ASN A 244 -28.05 -12.77 18.75
CA ASN A 244 -29.04 -12.64 19.81
C ASN A 244 -29.58 -11.21 19.86
N SER A 245 -30.84 -11.06 20.26
CA SER A 245 -31.44 -9.74 20.48
C SER A 245 -32.49 -9.78 21.58
N GLN A 246 -32.42 -8.80 22.46
CA GLN A 246 -33.36 -8.59 23.56
C GLN A 246 -33.96 -7.18 23.45
N THR A 247 -35.29 -7.09 23.56
CA THR A 247 -35.97 -5.79 23.73
C THR A 247 -36.00 -5.46 25.21
N LEU A 248 -35.30 -4.39 25.60
CA LEU A 248 -35.20 -3.90 26.98
C LEU A 248 -36.34 -2.95 27.34
N LYS A 249 -36.79 -2.14 26.37
CA LYS A 249 -37.91 -1.21 26.55
C LYS A 249 -38.78 -1.19 25.30
N ASN A 250 -40.09 -1.11 25.52
CA ASN A 250 -41.09 -1.08 24.47
C ASN A 250 -42.33 -0.33 24.99
N GLU A 251 -42.32 1.00 24.92
CA GLU A 251 -43.32 1.84 25.62
C GLU A 251 -43.70 3.11 24.85
N PHE A 252 -44.90 3.62 25.11
CA PHE A 252 -45.34 4.92 24.61
C PHE A 252 -44.83 6.05 25.52
N LYS A 253 -44.27 7.09 24.88
CA LYS A 253 -43.88 8.34 25.53
C LYS A 253 -44.78 9.47 25.03
N GLY A 254 -45.77 9.85 25.83
CA GLY A 254 -46.78 10.84 25.44
C GLY A 254 -47.83 10.24 24.52
N SER A 255 -48.38 11.05 23.61
CA SER A 255 -49.55 10.65 22.80
C SER A 255 -49.22 9.85 21.54
N ARG A 256 -48.05 10.06 20.94
CA ARG A 256 -47.73 9.52 19.60
C ARG A 256 -46.31 8.97 19.44
N ASN A 257 -45.44 9.12 20.44
CA ASN A 257 -44.06 8.65 20.32
C ASN A 257 -43.93 7.27 20.98
N PHE A 258 -43.32 6.34 20.26
CA PHE A 258 -43.05 4.99 20.73
C PHE A 258 -41.55 4.78 20.86
N VAL A 259 -41.10 4.39 22.05
CA VAL A 259 -39.69 4.20 22.37
C VAL A 259 -39.39 2.71 22.43
N THR A 260 -38.41 2.30 21.64
CA THR A 260 -37.89 0.94 21.64
C THR A 260 -36.41 0.95 21.99
N GLN A 261 -36.00 0.09 22.92
CA GLN A 261 -34.59 -0.13 23.27
C GLN A 261 -34.24 -1.60 23.05
N ILE A 262 -33.19 -1.84 22.28
CA ILE A 262 -32.72 -3.19 21.93
C ILE A 262 -31.25 -3.32 22.31
N GLN A 263 -30.93 -4.42 22.97
CA GLN A 263 -29.58 -4.97 23.08
C GLN A 263 -29.45 -6.09 22.04
N ALA A 264 -28.43 -6.02 21.18
CA ALA A 264 -28.21 -7.02 20.14
C ALA A 264 -26.74 -7.44 20.08
N GLU A 265 -26.50 -8.74 20.05
CA GLU A 265 -25.21 -9.35 19.77
C GLU A 265 -25.13 -9.70 18.28
N MET A 266 -24.06 -9.25 17.63
CA MET A 266 -23.89 -9.35 16.18
C MET A 266 -22.51 -9.87 15.82
N ARG A 267 -22.44 -10.49 14.64
CA ARG A 267 -21.21 -10.99 14.01
C ARG A 267 -21.16 -10.61 12.54
N SER A 268 -20.04 -10.05 12.09
CA SER A 268 -19.81 -9.79 10.68
C SER A 268 -19.28 -11.03 9.95
N HIS A 269 -19.73 -11.20 8.71
CA HIS A 269 -19.27 -12.25 7.80
C HIS A 269 -18.92 -11.64 6.43
N PRO A 270 -17.89 -10.80 6.36
CA PRO A 270 -17.56 -10.03 5.17
C PRO A 270 -17.36 -10.92 3.93
N SER A 271 -17.62 -10.37 2.74
CA SER A 271 -17.25 -11.07 1.50
C SER A 271 -15.72 -11.29 1.43
N ASN A 272 -15.28 -12.29 0.67
CA ASN A 272 -13.85 -12.59 0.49
C ASN A 272 -13.06 -11.40 -0.09
N ILE A 273 -13.69 -10.50 -0.86
CA ILE A 273 -13.03 -9.33 -1.44
C ILE A 273 -13.14 -8.07 -0.56
N ALA A 274 -13.86 -8.11 0.57
CA ALA A 274 -14.14 -6.94 1.39
C ALA A 274 -12.87 -6.22 1.87
N ALA A 275 -11.85 -6.98 2.27
CA ALA A 275 -10.57 -6.41 2.69
C ALA A 275 -9.85 -5.68 1.55
N CYS A 276 -9.89 -6.22 0.33
CA CYS A 276 -9.29 -5.58 -0.85
C CYS A 276 -10.04 -4.29 -1.22
N GLN A 277 -11.38 -4.32 -1.20
CA GLN A 277 -12.20 -3.14 -1.45
C GLN A 277 -11.93 -2.01 -0.45
N LEU A 278 -11.82 -2.34 0.85
CA LEU A 278 -11.50 -1.36 1.88
C LEU A 278 -10.08 -0.79 1.79
N LEU A 279 -9.13 -1.55 1.24
CA LEU A 279 -7.72 -1.16 1.11
C LEU A 279 -7.38 -0.57 -0.26
N GLU A 280 -8.36 -0.43 -1.16
CA GLU A 280 -8.17 -0.02 -2.56
C GLU A 280 -7.15 -0.90 -3.30
N LEU A 281 -7.25 -2.22 -3.09
CA LEU A 281 -6.41 -3.21 -3.74
C LEU A 281 -7.20 -4.01 -4.77
N LYS A 282 -6.51 -4.52 -5.79
CA LYS A 282 -7.10 -5.44 -6.76
C LYS A 282 -7.64 -6.69 -6.06
N ASP A 283 -8.79 -7.17 -6.48
CA ASP A 283 -9.43 -8.38 -5.92
C ASP A 283 -8.51 -9.62 -5.97
N SER A 284 -7.54 -9.66 -6.89
CA SER A 284 -6.53 -10.72 -6.97
C SER A 284 -5.69 -10.89 -5.70
N TYR A 285 -5.61 -9.87 -4.83
CA TYR A 285 -4.92 -9.99 -3.54
C TYR A 285 -5.74 -10.74 -2.48
N CYS A 286 -7.06 -10.86 -2.66
CA CYS A 286 -8.00 -11.52 -1.75
C CYS A 286 -8.54 -12.86 -2.30
N VAL A 287 -8.43 -13.08 -3.61
CA VAL A 287 -8.83 -14.33 -4.25
C VAL A 287 -7.64 -15.28 -4.25
N GLU A 288 -7.67 -16.30 -3.40
CA GLU A 288 -6.75 -17.44 -3.55
C GLU A 288 -7.03 -18.14 -4.90
N PRO A 289 -6.00 -18.61 -5.62
CA PRO A 289 -6.19 -19.38 -6.85
C PRO A 289 -7.03 -20.62 -6.53
N LYS A 290 -8.26 -20.65 -7.03
CA LYS A 290 -9.27 -21.67 -6.71
C LYS A 290 -8.75 -23.08 -7.04
N SER A 291 -8.29 -23.83 -6.05
CA SER A 291 -8.61 -25.25 -5.98
C SER A 291 -10.10 -25.32 -5.59
N ARG A 292 -10.92 -25.83 -6.53
CA ARG A 292 -12.33 -26.21 -6.41
C ARG A 292 -12.98 -25.86 -5.07
N SER A 293 -13.75 -24.78 -5.05
CA SER A 293 -14.77 -24.56 -4.02
C SER A 293 -15.78 -25.71 -4.09
N ILE A 294 -15.64 -26.66 -3.17
CA ILE A 294 -16.71 -27.58 -2.82
C ILE A 294 -17.81 -26.70 -2.20
N SER A 295 -18.99 -26.72 -2.83
CA SER A 295 -20.21 -26.16 -2.27
C SER A 295 -20.49 -26.87 -0.95
N ILE A 296 -20.23 -26.20 0.17
CA ILE A 296 -20.63 -26.71 1.48
C ILE A 296 -22.14 -26.55 1.55
N THR A 297 -22.86 -27.67 1.43
CA THR A 297 -24.25 -27.81 1.85
C THR A 297 -24.30 -27.57 3.34
N THR A 298 -24.93 -26.48 3.77
CA THR A 298 -25.15 -26.17 5.18
C THR A 298 -26.24 -27.09 5.73
N ASP A 299 -25.87 -27.91 6.71
CA ASP A 299 -26.79 -28.67 7.54
C ASP A 299 -27.76 -27.74 8.29
N ASN A 300 -29.04 -28.04 8.17
CA ASN A 300 -30.13 -27.40 8.89
C ASN A 300 -30.20 -27.96 10.31
N ASN A 301 -29.71 -27.22 11.30
CA ASN A 301 -30.30 -27.25 12.64
C ASN A 301 -29.91 -26.02 13.48
N TYR A 302 -30.88 -25.49 14.23
CA TYR A 302 -30.86 -24.37 15.21
C TYR A 302 -31.34 -22.97 14.77
N THR A 303 -32.40 -22.53 15.48
CA THR A 303 -32.94 -21.19 15.73
C THR A 303 -32.60 -20.08 14.72
N SER A 304 -33.61 -19.66 13.96
CA SER A 304 -33.62 -18.61 12.92
C SER A 304 -32.87 -17.32 13.30
N SER A 305 -31.54 -17.30 13.15
CA SER A 305 -30.74 -16.07 13.14
C SER A 305 -30.85 -15.43 11.75
N LYS A 306 -31.54 -14.28 11.66
CA LYS A 306 -31.70 -13.55 10.39
C LYS A 306 -30.39 -12.83 10.03
N LYS A 307 -29.88 -13.05 8.82
CA LYS A 307 -28.74 -12.33 8.23
C LYS A 307 -29.19 -10.93 7.80
N TRP A 308 -28.53 -9.86 8.24
CA TRP A 308 -28.82 -8.51 7.78
C TRP A 308 -27.90 -8.12 6.62
N LEU A 309 -28.52 -7.65 5.54
CA LEU A 309 -27.92 -7.38 4.24
C LEU A 309 -28.16 -5.94 3.82
N SER A 310 -27.18 -5.37 3.12
CA SER A 310 -27.22 -4.02 2.58
C SER A 310 -28.05 -3.98 1.30
N VAL A 311 -29.10 -3.16 1.28
CA VAL A 311 -29.92 -2.92 0.10
C VAL A 311 -29.84 -1.45 -0.27
N THR A 312 -29.25 -1.17 -1.44
CA THR A 312 -29.23 0.18 -1.99
C THR A 312 -30.44 0.36 -2.91
N ILE A 313 -31.24 1.38 -2.67
CA ILE A 313 -32.47 1.64 -3.43
C ILE A 313 -32.28 2.92 -4.22
N ARG A 314 -32.52 2.83 -5.54
CA ARG A 314 -32.41 3.96 -6.46
C ARG A 314 -33.63 4.04 -7.35
N SER A 315 -34.01 5.27 -7.68
CA SER A 315 -35.14 5.62 -8.52
C SER A 315 -34.71 6.61 -9.59
N ASN A 316 -35.41 6.63 -10.72
CA ASN A 316 -35.25 7.64 -11.76
C ASN A 316 -35.81 9.02 -11.33
N VAL A 317 -36.60 9.08 -10.25
CA VAL A 317 -37.19 10.32 -9.72
C VAL A 317 -36.76 10.59 -8.28
N TYR A 318 -36.52 11.86 -7.96
CA TYR A 318 -36.19 12.31 -6.59
C TYR A 318 -37.45 12.56 -5.76
N ASP A 319 -37.31 12.66 -4.43
CA ASP A 319 -38.40 12.89 -3.47
C ASP A 319 -39.57 11.91 -3.65
N ASP A 320 -39.24 10.64 -3.91
CA ASP A 320 -40.17 9.53 -3.81
C ASP A 320 -40.26 9.04 -2.36
N ARG A 321 -41.27 8.22 -2.07
CA ARG A 321 -41.50 7.62 -0.76
C ARG A 321 -41.31 6.11 -0.87
N VAL A 322 -40.38 5.57 -0.08
CA VAL A 322 -40.00 4.16 -0.04
C VAL A 322 -40.58 3.51 1.22
N ILE A 323 -41.46 2.53 1.02
CA ILE A 323 -42.07 1.73 2.07
C ILE A 323 -41.66 0.27 1.87
N ILE A 324 -41.16 -0.38 2.92
CA ILE A 324 -40.74 -1.79 2.88
C ILE A 324 -41.43 -2.54 4.03
N ASP A 325 -42.17 -3.59 3.70
CA ASP A 325 -43.02 -4.34 4.65
C ASP A 325 -43.98 -3.47 5.48
N GLY A 326 -44.44 -2.36 4.90
CA GLY A 326 -45.33 -1.41 5.56
C GLY A 326 -44.63 -0.32 6.39
N VAL A 327 -43.31 -0.39 6.57
CA VAL A 327 -42.51 0.62 7.26
C VAL A 327 -42.01 1.68 6.28
N ASP A 328 -42.15 2.96 6.63
CA ASP A 328 -41.62 4.09 5.85
C ASP A 328 -40.12 4.32 6.12
N TYR A 329 -39.32 4.32 5.06
CA TYR A 329 -37.86 4.49 5.10
C TYR A 329 -37.38 5.84 4.54
N GLY A 330 -38.28 6.70 4.03
CA GLY A 330 -37.93 7.99 3.42
C GLY A 330 -37.84 7.93 1.89
N SER A 331 -36.89 8.65 1.30
CA SER A 331 -36.76 8.84 -0.16
C SER A 331 -35.45 8.30 -0.76
N THR A 332 -35.47 7.93 -2.04
CA THR A 332 -34.27 7.53 -2.77
C THR A 332 -33.39 8.73 -3.15
N PRO A 333 -32.07 8.54 -3.39
CA PRO A 333 -31.29 7.32 -3.18
C PRO A 333 -31.06 7.05 -1.68
N MET A 334 -31.20 5.79 -1.27
CA MET A 334 -30.98 5.38 0.12
C MET A 334 -30.30 4.02 0.24
N ASN A 335 -29.69 3.77 1.39
CA ASN A 335 -29.15 2.47 1.78
C ASN A 335 -29.81 2.02 3.09
N VAL A 336 -30.39 0.81 3.08
CA VAL A 336 -31.09 0.22 4.22
C VAL A 336 -30.55 -1.18 4.51
N MET A 337 -30.57 -1.58 5.79
CA MET A 337 -30.23 -2.93 6.21
C MET A 337 -31.52 -3.72 6.38
N LEU A 338 -31.66 -4.84 5.66
CA LEU A 338 -32.83 -5.71 5.72
C LEU A 338 -32.41 -7.13 6.08
N PRO A 339 -33.21 -7.88 6.84
CA PRO A 339 -32.93 -9.29 7.05
C PRO A 339 -33.02 -10.08 5.73
N SER A 340 -32.41 -11.27 5.70
CA SER A 340 -32.54 -12.18 4.57
C SER A 340 -33.95 -12.74 4.52
N GLY A 341 -34.56 -12.75 3.34
CA GLY A 341 -35.94 -13.21 3.14
C GLY A 341 -36.69 -12.43 2.07
N SER A 342 -37.98 -12.68 1.93
CA SER A 342 -38.86 -11.96 1.01
C SER A 342 -39.41 -10.70 1.66
N HIS A 343 -39.26 -9.57 0.99
CA HIS A 343 -39.67 -8.25 1.45
C HIS A 343 -40.59 -7.59 0.41
N LYS A 344 -41.66 -6.93 0.86
CA LYS A 344 -42.58 -6.18 0.00
C LYS A 344 -42.10 -4.73 -0.11
N PHE A 345 -41.61 -4.37 -1.29
CA PHE A 345 -41.22 -3.00 -1.62
C PHE A 345 -42.39 -2.26 -2.24
N LYS A 346 -42.62 -1.02 -1.80
CA LYS A 346 -43.56 -0.06 -2.37
C LYS A 346 -42.88 1.29 -2.50
N ILE A 347 -42.61 1.73 -3.73
CA ILE A 347 -42.06 3.06 -4.01
C ILE A 347 -43.13 3.89 -4.70
N SER A 348 -43.40 5.08 -4.17
CA SER A 348 -44.49 5.94 -4.64
C SER A 348 -44.08 7.41 -4.68
N LYS A 349 -44.53 8.14 -5.71
CA LYS A 349 -44.40 9.59 -5.82
C LYS A 349 -45.70 10.18 -6.35
N LYS A 350 -46.08 11.37 -5.87
CA LYS A 350 -47.27 12.08 -6.37
C LYS A 350 -47.13 12.33 -7.88
N GLY A 351 -48.15 11.96 -8.67
CA GLY A 351 -48.14 12.08 -10.13
C GLY A 351 -47.53 10.88 -10.87
N TYR A 352 -47.04 9.87 -10.15
CA TYR A 352 -46.43 8.66 -10.73
C TYR A 352 -47.17 7.39 -10.32
N GLN A 353 -47.10 6.37 -11.17
CA GLN A 353 -47.61 5.05 -10.86
C GLN A 353 -46.78 4.43 -9.74
N THR A 354 -47.44 3.96 -8.69
CA THR A 354 -46.76 3.31 -7.57
C THR A 354 -46.14 1.99 -8.04
N TYR A 355 -44.84 1.83 -7.81
CA TYR A 355 -44.15 0.57 -8.01
C TYR A 355 -44.29 -0.31 -6.75
N GLN A 356 -44.72 -1.56 -6.92
CA GLN A 356 -44.84 -2.51 -5.82
C GLN A 356 -44.38 -3.90 -6.25
N ARG A 357 -43.45 -4.51 -5.49
CA ARG A 357 -42.91 -5.84 -5.79
C ARG A 357 -42.42 -6.56 -4.54
N TYR A 358 -42.56 -7.89 -4.51
CA TYR A 358 -41.86 -8.74 -3.56
C TYR A 358 -40.45 -9.05 -4.09
N LEU A 359 -39.44 -8.76 -3.29
CA LEU A 359 -38.04 -9.03 -3.62
C LEU A 359 -37.44 -9.91 -2.54
N THR A 360 -36.78 -10.99 -2.95
CA THR A 360 -35.99 -11.83 -2.07
C THR A 360 -34.61 -11.20 -1.87
N ILE A 361 -34.24 -10.99 -0.62
CA ILE A 361 -32.94 -10.48 -0.19
C ILE A 361 -32.14 -11.69 0.32
N ASP A 362 -31.19 -12.16 -0.48
CA ASP A 362 -30.27 -13.27 -0.17
C ASP A 362 -28.80 -12.82 -0.15
N ARG A 363 -28.52 -11.68 -0.77
CA ARG A 363 -27.23 -10.99 -0.81
C ARG A 363 -27.42 -9.48 -0.77
N ASP A 364 -26.33 -8.75 -0.52
CA ASP A 364 -26.28 -7.32 -0.72
C ASP A 364 -26.59 -7.00 -2.19
N GLN A 365 -27.54 -6.09 -2.44
CA GLN A 365 -28.00 -5.79 -3.80
C GLN A 365 -28.47 -4.36 -3.97
N THR A 366 -28.39 -3.88 -5.22
CA THR A 366 -29.00 -2.61 -5.61
C THR A 366 -30.32 -2.88 -6.31
N VAL A 367 -31.39 -2.28 -5.80
CA VAL A 367 -32.71 -2.27 -6.42
C VAL A 367 -32.84 -0.95 -7.18
N TRP A 368 -32.86 -1.04 -8.50
CA TRP A 368 -33.22 0.06 -9.39
C TRP A 368 -34.71 -0.01 -9.72
N THR A 369 -35.42 1.09 -9.52
CA THR A 369 -36.83 1.24 -9.87
C THR A 369 -37.01 2.37 -10.87
N GLU A 370 -37.91 2.18 -11.83
CA GLU A 370 -38.37 3.22 -12.73
C GLU A 370 -39.84 3.54 -12.41
N LEU A 371 -40.12 4.78 -12.05
CA LEU A 371 -41.48 5.30 -11.88
C LEU A 371 -41.92 6.00 -13.16
N TYR A 372 -43.12 5.67 -13.62
CA TYR A 372 -43.76 6.26 -14.81
C TYR A 372 -44.85 7.23 -14.40
N GLU A 373 -44.97 8.36 -15.10
CA GLU A 373 -46.02 9.35 -14.84
C GLU A 373 -47.42 8.78 -15.09
N LEU A 374 -48.37 9.12 -14.23
CA LEU A 374 -49.77 8.76 -14.43
C LEU A 374 -50.32 9.54 -15.61
N LYS A 375 -50.90 8.84 -16.60
CA LYS A 375 -51.64 9.49 -17.69
C LYS A 375 -52.76 10.33 -17.09
N ARG A 376 -52.76 11.63 -17.36
CA ARG A 376 -53.85 12.53 -17.00
C ARG A 376 -55.04 12.21 -17.91
N ASN A 377 -56.20 11.96 -17.32
CA ASN A 377 -57.47 11.83 -18.04
C ASN A 377 -58.09 13.24 -18.23
N ASP A 378 -57.32 14.18 -18.77
CA ASP A 378 -57.86 15.39 -19.40
C ASP A 378 -57.99 15.11 -20.90
N GLY A 379 -59.23 15.07 -21.38
CA GLY A 379 -59.52 14.95 -22.81
C GLY A 379 -58.81 16.04 -23.62
N TRP A 380 -58.36 15.65 -24.82
CA TRP A 380 -57.74 16.42 -25.92
C TRP A 380 -57.95 17.95 -25.89
N GLN A 381 -56.97 18.81 -26.20
CA GLN A 381 -56.24 18.86 -27.47
C GLN A 381 -54.80 19.40 -27.41
N THR A 382 -54.06 18.97 -28.43
CA THR A 382 -52.73 19.28 -28.94
C THR A 382 -52.26 20.74 -28.89
N SER A 383 -50.95 20.93 -28.72
CA SER A 383 -50.09 21.54 -29.75
C SER A 383 -48.63 21.17 -29.49
N ALA A 384 -47.99 20.64 -30.52
CA ALA A 384 -46.58 20.29 -30.53
C ALA A 384 -45.70 21.52 -30.31
N VAL A 385 -44.64 21.38 -29.51
CA VAL A 385 -43.37 22.06 -29.76
C VAL A 385 -42.25 21.08 -29.45
N THR A 386 -41.61 20.61 -30.50
CA THR A 386 -40.16 20.37 -30.57
C THR A 386 -39.62 21.40 -31.57
N PRO A 387 -38.35 21.81 -31.52
CA PRO A 387 -37.23 21.25 -30.75
C PRO A 387 -36.94 21.95 -29.42
#